data_AF-A0A9D9FWV8-F1
#
_entry.id   AF-A0A9D9FWV8-F1
#
_cell.length_a   1.000
_cell.length_b   1.000
_cell.length_c   1.000
_cell.angle_alpha   90.00
_cell.angle_beta   90.00
_cell.angle_gamma   90.00
#
_symmetry.space_group_name_H-M   'P 1'
#
loop_
_entity.id
_entity.type
_entity.pdbx_description
1 polymer ?
#
loop_
_entity_poly.entity_id
_entity_poly.type
_entity_poly.pdbx_seq_one_letter_code
_entity_poly.pdbx_strand_id
1 'polypeptide(L)' 'DVSNEAFDACGKKGMADLKAAADSGNLYGSMAHGHANPAAVKNAIYDVVTAHFNGEYDSATAVEELVTAVEINK' A
#
# COMPACT_ATOMS: atom_id res chain seq x y z
N ASP A 1 -18.13 -10.83 14.38
CA ASP A 1 -16.65 -10.88 14.40
C ASP A 1 -16.22 -12.34 14.47
N VAL A 2 -15.06 -12.69 13.92
CA VAL A 2 -14.53 -14.06 13.97
C VAL A 2 -13.82 -14.25 15.32
N SER A 3 -13.96 -15.43 15.96
CA SER A 3 -13.25 -15.71 17.22
C SER A 3 -11.74 -15.63 17.01
N ASN A 4 -11.03 -14.95 17.91
CA ASN A 4 -9.58 -14.82 17.86
C ASN A 4 -8.84 -15.80 18.80
N GLU A 5 -9.56 -16.67 19.51
CA GLU A 5 -9.03 -17.46 20.62
C GLU A 5 -7.85 -18.36 20.22
N ALA A 6 -7.94 -18.94 19.02
CA ALA A 6 -6.96 -19.86 18.45
C ALA A 6 -5.69 -19.16 17.91
N PHE A 7 -5.66 -17.83 17.81
CA PHE A 7 -4.48 -17.10 17.36
C PHE A 7 -3.52 -16.83 18.52
N ASP A 8 -2.25 -16.67 18.16
CA ASP A 8 -1.23 -16.17 19.08
C ASP A 8 -1.44 -14.69 19.43
N ALA A 9 -0.55 -14.13 20.24
CA ALA A 9 -0.61 -12.73 20.63
C ALA A 9 -0.56 -11.76 19.43
N CYS A 10 0.20 -12.09 18.38
CA CYS A 10 0.32 -11.27 17.17
C CYS A 10 -0.98 -11.27 16.37
N GLY A 11 -1.60 -12.43 16.17
CA GLY A 11 -2.87 -12.55 15.46
C GLY A 11 -4.02 -11.87 16.20
N LYS A 12 -4.08 -12.03 17.54
CA LYS A 12 -5.07 -11.33 18.38
C LYS A 12 -4.92 -9.81 18.29
N LYS A 13 -3.68 -9.31 18.36
CA LYS A 13 -3.39 -7.88 18.21
C LYS A 13 -3.79 -7.38 16.82
N GLY A 14 -3.41 -8.09 15.76
CA GLY A 14 -3.75 -7.72 14.38
C GLY A 14 -5.26 -7.63 14.13
N MET A 15 -6.05 -8.56 14.69
CA MET A 15 -7.51 -8.51 14.60
C MET A 15 -8.10 -7.31 15.34
N ALA A 16 -7.59 -7.00 16.55
CA ALA A 16 -8.03 -5.84 17.31
C ALA A 16 -7.69 -4.52 16.59
N ASP A 17 -6.49 -4.40 16.05
CA ASP A 17 -6.03 -3.24 15.29
C ASP A 17 -6.85 -3.07 13.99
N LEU A 18 -7.14 -4.17 13.28
CA LEU A 18 -7.98 -4.17 12.08
C LEU A 18 -9.38 -3.63 12.39
N LYS A 19 -10.00 -4.11 13.49
CA LYS A 19 -11.31 -3.64 13.94
C LYS A 19 -11.27 -2.15 14.27
N ALA A 20 -10.27 -1.69 15.04
CA ALA A 20 -10.15 -0.28 15.39
C ALA A 20 -9.91 0.62 14.17
N ALA A 21 -9.13 0.17 13.20
CA ALA A 21 -8.91 0.89 11.94
C ALA A 21 -10.21 0.99 11.11
N ALA A 22 -10.99 -0.10 11.03
CA ALA A 22 -12.27 -0.09 10.33
C ALA A 22 -13.28 0.86 11.01
N ASP A 23 -13.41 0.77 12.34
CA ASP A 23 -14.35 1.59 13.12
C ASP A 23 -13.99 3.10 13.06
N SER A 24 -12.70 3.42 12.90
CA SER A 24 -12.22 4.82 12.79
C SER A 24 -12.13 5.36 11.35
N GLY A 25 -12.40 4.53 10.34
CA GLY A 25 -12.23 4.91 8.93
C GLY A 25 -10.76 5.01 8.48
N ASN A 26 -9.81 4.49 9.26
CA ASN A 26 -8.38 4.48 8.96
C ASN A 26 -7.90 3.16 8.34
N LEU A 27 -8.83 2.28 7.93
CA LEU A 27 -8.48 1.04 7.24
C LEU A 27 -8.27 1.29 5.75
N TYR A 28 -7.01 1.42 5.34
CA TYR A 28 -6.62 1.62 3.94
C TYR A 28 -6.08 0.35 3.30
N GLY A 29 -6.37 0.18 2.01
CA GLY A 29 -5.77 -0.88 1.20
C GLY A 29 -4.27 -0.64 0.99
N SER A 30 -3.46 -1.66 1.21
CA SER A 30 -2.03 -1.61 0.87
C SER A 30 -1.83 -1.51 -0.64
N MET A 31 -1.08 -0.50 -1.10
CA MET A 31 -0.67 -0.38 -2.51
C MET A 31 0.26 -1.53 -2.92
N ALA A 32 1.30 -1.79 -2.15
CA ALA A 32 2.28 -2.85 -2.45
C ALA A 32 1.65 -4.25 -2.52
N HIS A 33 0.63 -4.52 -1.69
CA HIS A 33 -0.05 -5.81 -1.67
C HIS A 33 -1.33 -5.84 -2.51
N GLY A 34 -1.53 -4.89 -3.42
CA GLY A 34 -2.60 -4.94 -4.43
C GLY A 34 -4.02 -4.68 -3.90
N HIS A 35 -4.15 -4.08 -2.72
CA HIS A 35 -5.45 -3.71 -2.14
C HIS A 35 -5.87 -2.27 -2.43
N ALA A 36 -4.97 -1.43 -2.96
CA ALA A 36 -5.28 -0.01 -3.22
C ALA A 36 -5.69 0.28 -4.67
N ASN A 37 -5.15 -0.45 -5.65
CA ASN A 37 -5.25 -0.11 -7.06
C ASN A 37 -5.07 -1.35 -7.98
N PRO A 38 -5.45 -1.27 -9.27
CA PRO A 38 -5.21 -2.35 -10.23
C PRO A 38 -3.74 -2.71 -10.37
N ALA A 39 -3.46 -3.94 -10.82
CA ALA A 39 -2.10 -4.45 -10.93
C ALA A 39 -1.19 -3.59 -11.84
N ALA A 40 -1.74 -3.01 -12.92
CA ALA A 40 -0.99 -2.13 -13.82
C ALA A 40 -0.49 -0.87 -13.09
N VAL A 41 -1.38 -0.17 -12.38
CA VAL A 41 -1.04 0.99 -11.56
C VAL A 41 -0.02 0.62 -10.46
N LYS A 42 -0.22 -0.51 -9.77
CA LYS A 42 0.73 -0.98 -8.75
C LYS A 42 2.13 -1.18 -9.33
N ASN A 43 2.25 -1.86 -10.47
CA ASN A 43 3.54 -2.12 -11.10
C ASN A 43 4.22 -0.81 -11.56
N ALA A 44 3.45 0.13 -12.11
CA ALA A 44 3.95 1.45 -12.47
C ALA A 44 4.51 2.22 -11.26
N ILE A 45 3.82 2.15 -10.11
CA ILE A 45 4.30 2.76 -8.86
C ILE A 45 5.59 2.07 -8.38
N TYR A 46 5.69 0.74 -8.50
CA TYR A 46 6.90 -0.01 -8.15
C TYR A 46 8.12 0.45 -8.94
N ASP A 47 7.97 0.65 -10.25
CA ASP A 47 9.08 1.06 -11.11
C ASP A 47 9.63 2.42 -10.69
N VAL A 48 8.75 3.42 -10.50
CA VAL A 48 9.15 4.77 -10.09
C VAL A 48 9.78 4.78 -8.70
N VAL A 49 9.17 4.08 -7.73
CA VAL A 49 9.69 4.02 -6.35
C VAL A 49 11.04 3.32 -6.31
N THR A 50 11.23 2.26 -7.09
CA THR A 50 12.51 1.54 -7.16
C THR A 50 13.60 2.40 -7.79
N ALA A 51 13.31 3.07 -8.90
CA ALA A 51 14.26 3.97 -9.56
C ALA A 51 14.67 5.13 -8.62
N HIS A 52 13.71 5.75 -7.92
CA HIS A 52 14.03 6.77 -6.92
C HIS A 52 14.90 6.23 -5.78
N PHE A 53 14.53 5.07 -5.23
CA PHE A 53 15.27 4.42 -4.15
C PHE A 53 16.72 4.08 -4.54
N ASN A 54 16.93 3.70 -5.80
CA ASN A 54 18.26 3.41 -6.36
C ASN A 54 19.06 4.67 -6.74
N GLY A 55 18.49 5.87 -6.56
CA GLY A 55 19.15 7.14 -6.86
C GLY A 55 19.12 7.54 -8.34
N GLU A 56 18.28 6.91 -9.16
CA GLU A 56 18.11 7.26 -10.57
C GLU A 56 17.30 8.55 -10.73
N TYR A 57 16.40 8.83 -9.78
CA TYR A 57 15.61 10.06 -9.70
C TYR A 57 15.84 10.79 -8.38
N ASP A 58 15.93 12.12 -8.42
CA ASP A 58 15.70 12.92 -7.22
C ASP A 58 14.20 12.93 -6.84
N SER A 59 13.86 13.45 -5.66
CA SER A 59 12.48 13.42 -5.19
C SER A 59 11.52 14.26 -6.04
N ALA A 60 11.98 15.33 -6.69
CA ALA A 60 11.13 16.16 -7.54
C ALA A 60 10.77 15.40 -8.83
N THR A 61 11.78 14.85 -9.50
CA THR A 61 11.63 14.03 -10.70
C THR A 61 10.77 12.79 -10.41
N ALA A 62 11.01 12.10 -9.28
CA ALA A 62 10.23 10.92 -8.91
C ALA A 62 8.73 11.23 -8.75
N VAL A 63 8.35 12.41 -8.28
CA VAL A 63 6.94 12.81 -8.16
C VAL A 63 6.31 13.04 -9.55
N GLU A 64 7.03 13.70 -10.46
CA GLU A 64 6.57 13.92 -11.84
C GLU A 64 6.40 12.59 -12.59
N GLU A 65 7.37 11.69 -12.46
CA GLU A 65 7.31 10.34 -13.02
C GLU A 65 6.18 9.52 -12.40
N LEU A 66 5.95 9.63 -11.09
CA LEU A 66 4.87 8.91 -10.42
C LEU A 66 3.49 9.32 -10.94
N VAL A 67 3.25 10.62 -11.13
CA VAL A 67 1.99 11.13 -11.68
C VAL A 67 1.79 10.58 -13.10
N THR A 68 2.81 10.73 -13.95
CA THR A 68 2.77 10.26 -15.34
C THR A 68 2.54 8.75 -15.43
N ALA A 69 3.31 7.97 -14.68
CA ALA A 69 3.25 6.51 -14.67
C ALA A 69 1.88 6.00 -14.20
N VAL A 70 1.27 6.64 -13.20
CA VAL A 70 -0.09 6.31 -12.77
C VAL A 70 -1.10 6.66 -13.86
N GLU A 71 -1.03 7.86 -14.45
CA GLU A 71 -1.99 8.31 -15.48
C GLU A 71 -2.04 7.42 -16.72
N ILE A 72 -0.90 6.95 -17.22
CA ILE A 72 -0.84 6.11 -18.42
C ILE A 72 -1.22 4.64 -18.17
N ASN A 73 -1.31 4.22 -16.89
CA ASN A 73 -1.62 2.84 -16.49
C ASN A 73 -2.97 2.71 -15.76
N LYS A 74 -3.80 3.76 -15.74
CA LYS A 74 -5.16 3.75 -15.14
C LYS A 74 -6.14 2.84 -15.89
#